data_AF-Q9KDW2-F1
#
_entry.id   AF-Q9KDW2-F1
#
_cell.length_a   1.000
_cell.length_b   1.000
_cell.length_c   1.000
_cell.angle_alpha   90.00
_cell.angle_beta   90.00
_cell.angle_gamma   90.00
#
_symmetry.space_group_name_H-M   'P 1'
#
loop_
_entity.id
_entity.type
_entity.pdbx_description
1 polymer ?
#
loop_
_entity_poly.entity_id
_entity_poly.type
_entity_poly.pdbx_seq_one_letter_code
_entity_poly.pdbx_strand_id
1 'polypeptide(L)'
;MGKKLAVISLFTALLFIFSGCSTLVGLFSGKSDTMMEYLESTNDMDSAHLLLLMEEETILSEEELLNFTENKLLPGMRDFLNQAVDVREQFDDEELLEVHDLLIASYEALIEGNELWLADHEDEAAYQLMDEYVTLYDQYTNELEALANEWGVTITWEELDLEAESE
;
A
#
# COMPACT_ATOMS: atom_id res chain seq x y z
N MET A 1 8.73 7.73 -30.91
CA MET A 1 8.91 6.54 -30.06
C MET A 1 9.38 7.00 -28.69
N GLY A 2 8.57 7.83 -28.02
CA GLY A 2 8.97 8.57 -26.81
C GLY A 2 7.78 9.07 -26.01
N LYS A 3 6.69 8.29 -26.03
CA LYS A 3 5.45 8.58 -25.29
C LYS A 3 5.04 7.46 -24.33
N LYS A 4 5.66 6.27 -24.42
CA LYS A 4 5.29 5.09 -23.62
C LYS A 4 5.97 5.06 -22.25
N LEU A 5 7.21 5.54 -22.14
CA LEU A 5 7.90 5.70 -20.85
C LEU A 5 7.23 6.71 -19.91
N ALA A 6 6.46 7.65 -20.47
CA ALA A 6 5.72 8.63 -19.68
C ALA A 6 4.44 8.08 -19.06
N VAL A 7 4.03 6.84 -19.37
CA VAL A 7 2.83 6.27 -18.74
C VAL A 7 3.22 5.61 -17.42
N ILE A 8 4.29 4.79 -17.39
CA ILE A 8 4.74 4.13 -16.16
C ILE A 8 5.22 5.15 -15.12
N SER A 9 5.92 6.21 -15.54
CA SER A 9 6.42 7.27 -14.65
C SER A 9 5.37 8.31 -14.20
N LEU A 10 4.14 8.30 -14.77
CA LEU A 10 3.11 9.30 -14.44
C LEU A 10 2.00 8.73 -13.53
N PHE A 11 1.92 7.41 -13.36
CA PHE A 11 0.91 6.78 -12.52
C PHE A 11 1.15 6.99 -11.02
N THR A 12 2.38 7.28 -10.63
CA THR A 12 2.80 7.51 -9.23
C THR A 12 2.72 8.96 -8.78
N ALA A 13 2.62 9.93 -9.69
CA ALA A 13 2.61 11.35 -9.36
C ALA A 13 1.32 11.87 -8.68
N LEU A 14 0.38 10.96 -8.34
CA LEU A 14 -0.90 11.29 -7.74
C LEU A 14 -1.25 10.43 -6.52
N LEU A 15 -0.30 9.65 -6.01
CA LEU A 15 -0.41 9.13 -4.66
C LEU A 15 0.14 10.22 -3.73
N PHE A 16 -0.77 10.95 -3.09
CA PHE A 16 -0.42 11.62 -1.84
C PHE A 16 -0.17 10.50 -0.83
N ILE A 17 1.06 9.96 -0.80
CA ILE A 17 1.34 8.79 0.03
C ILE A 17 1.49 9.23 1.48
N PHE A 18 0.34 9.16 2.10
CA PHE A 18 0.07 9.13 3.51
C PHE A 18 0.65 7.82 4.11
N SER A 19 1.83 7.82 4.74
CA SER A 19 2.22 6.71 5.63
C SER A 19 3.07 7.15 6.81
N GLY A 20 2.51 6.92 8.00
CA GLY A 20 3.12 7.07 9.32
C GLY A 20 2.04 7.46 10.31
N CYS A 21 1.55 6.51 11.11
CA CYS A 21 0.40 6.74 11.98
C CYS A 21 0.81 7.46 13.27
N SER A 22 0.42 8.72 13.46
CA SER A 22 0.43 9.34 14.80
C SER A 22 -0.99 9.46 15.36
N THR A 23 -1.29 8.70 16.40
CA THR A 23 -2.66 8.56 16.95
C THR A 23 -2.96 9.62 18.01
N LEU A 24 -4.07 10.36 17.87
CA LEU A 24 -4.65 11.19 18.93
C LEU A 24 -5.90 10.49 19.51
N VAL A 25 -5.86 10.13 20.80
CA VAL A 25 -6.92 9.34 21.46
C VAL A 25 -8.04 10.24 21.99
N GLY A 26 -9.26 10.06 21.47
CA GLY A 26 -10.51 10.52 22.05
C GLY A 26 -11.13 9.47 22.99
N LEU A 27 -11.85 9.91 24.03
CA LEU A 27 -12.40 9.07 25.11
C LEU A 27 -13.58 8.18 24.65
N PHE A 28 -13.34 7.04 24.00
CA PHE A 28 -14.33 5.97 23.83
C PHE A 28 -13.68 4.59 24.04
N SER A 29 -14.44 3.63 24.55
CA SER A 29 -13.99 2.33 25.09
C SER A 29 -13.60 1.28 24.05
N GLY A 30 -12.75 0.31 24.41
CA GLY A 30 -12.68 -1.07 23.87
C GLY A 30 -12.33 -1.21 22.38
N LYS A 31 -13.21 -0.73 21.50
CA LYS A 31 -12.97 -0.63 20.05
C LYS A 31 -11.80 0.30 19.74
N SER A 32 -11.64 1.40 20.47
CA SER A 32 -10.45 2.26 20.35
C SER A 32 -9.16 1.48 20.57
N ASP A 33 -9.12 0.62 21.59
CA ASP A 33 -7.93 -0.17 21.92
C ASP A 33 -7.65 -1.21 20.83
N THR A 34 -8.71 -1.81 20.26
CA THR A 34 -8.59 -2.74 19.12
C THR A 34 -8.04 -2.03 17.88
N MET A 35 -8.53 -0.84 17.55
CA MET A 35 -7.99 -0.05 16.43
C MET A 35 -6.52 0.33 16.66
N MET A 36 -6.16 0.73 17.88
CA MET A 36 -4.77 1.05 18.21
C MET A 36 -3.85 -0.16 18.06
N GLU A 37 -4.27 -1.33 18.54
CA GLU A 37 -3.52 -2.60 18.38
C GLU A 37 -3.41 -3.01 16.91
N TYR A 38 -4.46 -2.78 16.12
CA TYR A 38 -4.44 -2.99 14.67
C TYR A 38 -3.42 -2.09 13.98
N LEU A 39 -3.50 -0.77 14.22
CA LEU A 39 -2.58 0.20 13.63
C LEU A 39 -1.13 -0.07 14.04
N GLU A 40 -0.87 -0.48 15.29
CA GLU A 40 0.46 -0.88 15.74
C GLU A 40 0.95 -2.14 15.00
N SER A 41 0.05 -3.09 14.75
CA SER A 41 0.37 -4.34 14.04
C SER A 41 0.64 -4.15 12.55
N THR A 42 0.08 -3.11 11.92
CA THR A 42 0.29 -2.84 10.47
C THR A 42 1.33 -1.75 10.20
N ASN A 43 1.66 -0.88 11.16
CA ASN A 43 2.50 0.31 10.92
C ASN A 43 3.86 0.01 10.27
N ASP A 44 4.56 -1.02 10.74
CA ASP A 44 5.87 -1.40 10.20
C ASP A 44 5.75 -1.93 8.76
N MET A 45 4.69 -2.68 8.47
CA MET A 45 4.39 -3.19 7.14
C MET A 45 4.04 -2.04 6.19
N ASP A 46 3.16 -1.13 6.61
CA ASP A 46 2.74 0.04 5.80
C ASP A 46 3.93 0.94 5.47
N SER A 47 4.80 1.19 6.45
CA SER A 47 6.04 1.97 6.27
C SER A 47 7.01 1.29 5.30
N ALA A 48 7.21 -0.02 5.43
CA ALA A 48 8.10 -0.79 4.55
C ALA A 48 7.54 -0.87 3.12
N HIS A 49 6.22 -1.00 2.99
CA HIS A 49 5.52 -0.98 1.71
C HIS A 49 5.70 0.36 1.00
N LEU A 50 5.51 1.48 1.70
CA LEU A 50 5.78 2.81 1.14
C LEU A 50 7.21 2.94 0.62
N LEU A 51 8.20 2.59 1.47
CA LEU A 51 9.61 2.70 1.07
C LEU A 51 9.93 1.86 -0.17
N LEU A 52 9.29 0.71 -0.32
CA LEU A 52 9.47 -0.14 -1.49
C LEU A 52 8.94 0.52 -2.77
N LEU A 53 7.75 1.13 -2.72
CA LEU A 53 7.17 1.84 -3.86
C LEU A 53 7.95 3.12 -4.21
N MET A 54 8.42 3.86 -3.22
CA MET A 54 9.27 5.04 -3.47
C MET A 54 10.59 4.66 -4.14
N GLU A 55 11.18 3.53 -3.75
CA GLU A 55 12.38 3.05 -4.43
C GLU A 55 12.09 2.71 -5.89
N GLU A 56 10.96 2.08 -6.18
CA GLU A 56 10.50 1.80 -7.55
C GLU A 56 10.37 3.10 -8.37
N GLU A 57 9.75 4.14 -7.80
CA GLU A 57 9.57 5.44 -8.46
C GLU A 57 10.88 6.12 -8.86
N THR A 58 11.96 5.84 -8.13
CA THR A 58 13.28 6.44 -8.42
C THR A 58 13.98 5.78 -9.61
N ILE A 59 13.47 4.65 -10.11
CA ILE A 59 14.07 3.88 -11.19
C ILE A 59 13.72 4.49 -12.55
N LEU A 60 14.74 4.84 -13.33
CA LEU A 60 14.56 5.55 -14.61
C LEU A 60 14.72 4.66 -15.83
N SER A 61 15.30 3.47 -15.69
CA SER A 61 15.55 2.56 -16.80
C SER A 61 14.69 1.30 -16.70
N GLU A 62 14.20 0.84 -17.86
CA GLU A 62 13.37 -0.36 -17.96
C GLU A 62 14.13 -1.62 -17.51
N GLU A 63 15.43 -1.71 -17.78
CA GLU A 63 16.26 -2.84 -17.34
C GLU A 63 16.41 -2.90 -15.81
N GLU A 64 16.64 -1.75 -15.17
CA GLU A 64 16.69 -1.67 -13.71
C GLU A 64 15.30 -1.94 -13.11
N LEU A 65 14.23 -1.46 -13.74
CA LEU A 65 12.86 -1.68 -13.28
C LEU A 65 12.52 -3.16 -13.33
N LEU A 66 12.79 -3.84 -14.44
CA LEU A 66 12.58 -5.29 -14.56
C LEU A 66 13.33 -6.07 -13.48
N ASN A 67 14.61 -5.71 -13.25
CA ASN A 67 15.40 -6.37 -12.23
C ASN A 67 14.85 -6.12 -10.82
N PHE A 68 14.45 -4.89 -10.53
CA PHE A 68 13.83 -4.51 -9.26
C PHE A 68 12.50 -5.23 -9.05
N THR A 69 11.61 -5.23 -10.06
CA THR A 69 10.31 -5.90 -10.00
C THR A 69 10.47 -7.37 -9.65
N GLU A 70 11.35 -8.09 -10.36
CA GLU A 70 11.57 -9.52 -10.17
C GLU A 70 12.27 -9.85 -8.84
N ASN A 71 13.30 -9.09 -8.47
CA ASN A 71 14.21 -9.48 -7.39
C ASN A 71 13.94 -8.77 -6.06
N LYS A 72 13.09 -7.74 -6.06
CA LYS A 72 12.82 -6.93 -4.87
C LYS A 72 11.33 -6.63 -4.66
N LEU A 73 10.64 -6.06 -5.65
CA LEU A 73 9.21 -5.71 -5.51
C LEU A 73 8.37 -6.95 -5.24
N LEU A 74 8.35 -7.93 -6.15
CA LEU A 74 7.51 -9.12 -6.02
C LEU A 74 7.82 -9.93 -4.75
N PRO A 75 9.10 -10.20 -4.38
CA PRO A 75 9.40 -10.80 -3.09
C PRO A 75 8.88 -10.00 -1.90
N GLY A 76 9.10 -8.67 -1.89
CA GLY A 76 8.63 -7.79 -0.82
C GLY A 76 7.11 -7.78 -0.70
N MET A 77 6.39 -7.63 -1.81
CA MET A 77 4.92 -7.66 -1.82
C MET A 77 4.35 -8.99 -1.33
N ARG A 78 4.99 -10.12 -1.66
CA ARG A 78 4.57 -11.42 -1.12
C ARG A 78 4.82 -11.53 0.38
N ASP A 79 5.92 -10.96 0.89
CA ASP A 79 6.17 -10.89 2.32
C ASP A 79 5.14 -9.99 3.03
N PHE A 80 4.72 -8.88 2.42
CA PHE A 80 3.65 -8.03 2.94
C PHE A 80 2.29 -8.73 2.90
N LEU A 81 1.95 -9.43 1.83
CA LEU A 81 0.72 -10.23 1.74
C LEU A 81 0.65 -11.28 2.85
N ASN A 82 1.74 -12.00 3.10
CA ASN A 82 1.79 -12.98 4.19
C ASN A 82 1.62 -12.30 5.56
N GLN A 83 2.27 -11.15 5.79
CA GLN A 83 2.10 -10.39 7.03
C GLN A 83 0.66 -9.88 7.21
N ALA A 84 0.02 -9.38 6.15
CA ALA A 84 -1.38 -8.97 6.18
C ALA A 84 -2.28 -10.15 6.55
N VAL A 85 -2.11 -11.31 5.91
CA VAL A 85 -2.84 -12.53 6.29
C VAL A 85 -2.62 -12.92 7.75
N ASP A 86 -1.38 -12.86 8.25
CA ASP A 86 -1.06 -13.14 9.65
C ASP A 86 -1.69 -12.12 10.62
N VAL A 87 -1.77 -10.83 10.23
CA VAL A 87 -2.47 -9.78 11.00
C VAL A 87 -3.96 -10.08 11.05
N ARG A 88 -4.58 -10.41 9.91
CA ARG A 88 -5.99 -10.78 9.82
C ARG A 88 -6.40 -11.87 10.83
N GLU A 89 -5.53 -12.85 11.07
CA GLU A 89 -5.78 -13.95 12.03
C GLU A 89 -5.74 -13.53 13.51
N GLN A 90 -5.25 -12.32 13.82
CA GLN A 90 -5.12 -11.80 15.18
C GLN A 90 -6.37 -11.03 15.65
N PHE A 91 -7.27 -10.68 14.74
CA PHE A 91 -8.47 -9.89 15.01
C PHE A 91 -9.74 -10.68 14.69
N ASP A 92 -10.80 -10.45 15.47
CA ASP A 92 -12.11 -11.09 15.31
C ASP A 92 -13.24 -10.08 14.98
N ASP A 93 -12.94 -8.77 14.94
CA ASP A 93 -13.96 -7.75 14.67
C ASP A 93 -14.29 -7.70 13.17
N GLU A 94 -15.53 -8.05 12.83
CA GLU A 94 -15.98 -8.21 11.44
C GLU A 94 -15.83 -6.91 10.62
N GLU A 95 -16.08 -5.73 11.19
CA GLU A 95 -15.97 -4.45 10.47
C GLU A 95 -14.51 -4.15 10.12
N LEU A 96 -13.59 -4.40 11.06
CA LEU A 96 -12.16 -4.22 10.81
C LEU A 96 -11.61 -5.24 9.81
N LEU A 97 -12.07 -6.50 9.89
CA LEU A 97 -11.64 -7.54 8.97
C LEU A 97 -12.12 -7.28 7.54
N GLU A 98 -13.32 -6.74 7.35
CA GLU A 98 -13.82 -6.32 6.02
C GLU A 98 -12.92 -5.24 5.41
N VAL A 99 -12.51 -4.24 6.20
CA VAL A 99 -11.56 -3.22 5.76
C VAL A 99 -10.19 -3.82 5.45
N HIS A 100 -9.68 -4.69 6.32
CA HIS A 100 -8.37 -5.33 6.13
C HIS A 100 -8.34 -6.25 4.90
N ASP A 101 -9.45 -6.89 4.55
CA ASP A 101 -9.56 -7.72 3.35
C ASP A 101 -9.34 -6.89 2.05
N LEU A 102 -9.60 -5.58 2.07
CA LEU A 102 -9.23 -4.67 0.96
C LEU A 102 -7.72 -4.53 0.80
N LEU A 103 -6.96 -4.48 1.91
CA LEU A 103 -5.50 -4.41 1.87
C LEU A 103 -4.92 -5.68 1.23
N ILE A 104 -5.39 -6.85 1.67
CA ILE A 104 -5.00 -8.14 1.11
C ILE A 104 -5.29 -8.18 -0.39
N ALA A 105 -6.51 -7.83 -0.81
CA ALA A 105 -6.90 -7.81 -2.21
C ALA A 105 -6.06 -6.85 -3.04
N SER A 106 -5.68 -5.69 -2.49
CA SER A 106 -4.80 -4.74 -3.17
C SER A 106 -3.43 -5.35 -3.45
N TYR A 107 -2.82 -6.04 -2.47
CA TYR A 107 -1.52 -6.68 -2.63
C TYR A 107 -1.57 -7.83 -3.64
N GLU A 108 -2.64 -8.63 -3.62
CA GLU A 108 -2.86 -9.68 -4.62
C GLU A 108 -2.91 -9.09 -6.04
N ALA A 109 -3.66 -8.00 -6.23
CA ALA A 109 -3.77 -7.32 -7.52
C ALA A 109 -2.41 -6.78 -8.00
N LEU A 110 -1.63 -6.14 -7.12
CA LEU A 110 -0.31 -5.62 -7.51
C LEU A 110 0.67 -6.74 -7.86
N ILE A 111 0.65 -7.84 -7.12
CA ILE A 111 1.48 -9.03 -7.39
C ILE A 111 1.11 -9.62 -8.75
N GLU A 112 -0.18 -9.91 -8.99
CA GLU A 112 -0.64 -10.50 -10.25
C GLU A 112 -0.36 -9.58 -11.44
N GLY A 113 -0.60 -8.27 -11.29
CA GLY A 113 -0.29 -7.27 -12.30
C GLY A 113 1.20 -7.27 -12.68
N ASN A 114 2.09 -7.29 -11.69
CA ASN A 114 3.54 -7.34 -11.94
C ASN A 114 3.98 -8.68 -12.55
N GLU A 115 3.40 -9.80 -12.15
CA GLU A 115 3.69 -11.11 -12.75
C GLU A 115 3.28 -11.16 -14.24
N LEU A 116 2.11 -10.61 -14.58
CA LEU A 116 1.67 -10.50 -15.97
C LEU A 116 2.57 -9.56 -16.77
N TRP A 117 2.94 -8.40 -16.20
CA TRP A 117 3.82 -7.46 -16.87
C TRP A 117 5.20 -8.05 -17.16
N LEU A 118 5.79 -8.79 -16.21
CA LEU A 118 7.05 -9.51 -16.42
C LEU A 118 6.94 -10.58 -17.51
N ALA A 119 5.78 -11.24 -17.63
CA ALA A 119 5.54 -12.25 -18.66
C ALA A 119 5.34 -11.63 -20.06
N ASP A 120 4.57 -10.54 -20.14
CA ASP A 120 4.32 -9.77 -21.36
C ASP A 120 4.11 -8.28 -21.02
N HIS A 121 5.09 -7.46 -21.40
CA HIS A 121 5.15 -6.04 -21.02
C HIS A 121 4.07 -5.18 -21.71
N GLU A 122 3.32 -5.75 -22.66
CA GLU A 122 2.18 -5.11 -23.30
C GLU A 122 0.83 -5.73 -22.88
N ASP A 123 0.80 -6.57 -21.85
CA ASP A 123 -0.46 -7.15 -21.35
C ASP A 123 -1.34 -6.08 -20.69
N GLU A 124 -2.47 -5.79 -21.34
CA GLU A 124 -3.45 -4.83 -20.84
C GLU A 124 -4.04 -5.26 -19.47
N ALA A 125 -4.12 -6.57 -19.20
CA ALA A 125 -4.59 -7.07 -17.91
C ALA A 125 -3.61 -6.73 -16.78
N ALA A 126 -2.30 -6.66 -17.07
CA ALA A 126 -1.31 -6.23 -16.09
C ALA A 126 -1.60 -4.80 -15.61
N TYR A 127 -1.85 -3.88 -16.55
CA TYR A 127 -2.18 -2.49 -16.23
C TYR A 127 -3.51 -2.36 -15.50
N GLN A 128 -4.53 -3.14 -15.87
CA GLN A 128 -5.82 -3.14 -15.18
C GLN A 128 -5.70 -3.57 -13.72
N LEU A 129 -4.87 -4.57 -13.43
CA LEU A 129 -4.62 -5.03 -12.05
C LEU A 129 -3.81 -4.02 -11.24
N MET A 130 -2.86 -3.32 -11.86
CA MET A 130 -2.15 -2.21 -11.21
C MET A 130 -3.10 -1.03 -10.89
N ASP A 131 -4.02 -0.71 -11.79
CA ASP A 131 -5.09 0.29 -11.54
C ASP A 131 -6.06 -0.17 -10.43
N GLU A 132 -6.38 -1.46 -10.40
CA GLU A 132 -7.21 -2.08 -9.37
C GLU A 132 -6.52 -2.04 -8.00
N TYR A 133 -5.22 -2.30 -7.92
CA TYR A 133 -4.42 -2.13 -6.71
C TYR A 133 -4.59 -0.71 -6.13
N VAL A 134 -4.39 0.33 -6.94
CA VAL A 134 -4.55 1.73 -6.51
C VAL A 134 -5.96 1.96 -5.97
N THR A 135 -6.97 1.47 -6.70
CA THR A 135 -8.38 1.62 -6.31
C THR A 135 -8.69 0.94 -4.97
N LEU A 136 -8.20 -0.28 -4.77
CA LEU A 136 -8.42 -1.07 -3.55
C LEU A 136 -7.65 -0.50 -2.36
N TYR A 137 -6.41 -0.04 -2.56
CA TYR A 137 -5.60 0.57 -1.52
C TYR A 137 -6.18 1.92 -1.06
N ASP A 138 -6.68 2.73 -1.99
CA ASP A 138 -7.41 3.96 -1.67
C ASP A 138 -8.70 3.64 -0.89
N GLN A 139 -9.43 2.58 -1.24
CA GLN A 139 -10.61 2.16 -0.47
C GLN A 139 -10.22 1.71 0.94
N TYR A 140 -9.18 0.89 1.08
CA TYR A 140 -8.65 0.45 2.37
C TYR A 140 -8.34 1.64 3.28
N THR A 141 -7.56 2.61 2.81
CA THR A 141 -7.16 3.77 3.63
C THR A 141 -8.35 4.63 4.04
N ASN A 142 -9.27 4.92 3.10
CA ASN A 142 -10.47 5.71 3.38
C ASN A 142 -11.42 5.00 4.37
N GLU A 143 -11.63 3.69 4.20
CA GLU A 143 -12.52 2.92 5.08
C GLU A 143 -11.89 2.72 6.46
N LEU A 144 -10.58 2.51 6.55
CA LEU A 144 -9.86 2.44 7.82
C LEU A 144 -9.94 3.77 8.59
N GLU A 145 -9.75 4.89 7.91
CA GLU A 145 -9.94 6.22 8.51
C GLU A 145 -11.37 6.42 9.01
N ALA A 146 -12.36 6.05 8.21
CA ALA A 146 -13.76 6.17 8.59
C ALA A 146 -14.08 5.34 9.83
N LEU A 147 -13.61 4.08 9.86
CA LEU A 147 -13.80 3.17 10.98
C LEU A 147 -13.07 3.65 12.24
N ALA A 148 -11.81 4.09 12.10
CA ALA A 148 -11.04 4.64 13.21
C ALA A 148 -11.75 5.86 13.82
N ASN A 149 -12.24 6.78 12.99
CA ASN A 149 -12.98 7.96 13.45
C ASN A 149 -14.27 7.57 14.17
N GLU A 150 -15.01 6.57 13.67
CA GLU A 150 -16.19 6.02 14.37
C GLU A 150 -15.80 5.46 15.75
N TRP A 151 -14.64 4.83 15.85
CA TRP A 151 -14.13 4.22 17.07
C TRP A 151 -13.35 5.19 17.97
N GLY A 152 -13.34 6.48 17.63
CA GLY A 152 -12.73 7.55 18.45
C GLY A 152 -11.20 7.66 18.33
N VAL A 153 -10.62 7.07 17.28
CA VAL A 153 -9.20 7.15 16.95
C VAL A 153 -9.02 8.02 15.71
N THR A 154 -8.16 9.03 15.77
CA THR A 154 -7.76 9.79 14.59
C THR A 154 -6.47 9.22 14.03
N ILE A 155 -6.54 8.70 12.81
CA ILE A 155 -5.36 8.36 12.02
C ILE A 155 -4.82 9.66 11.43
N THR A 156 -3.54 9.89 11.61
CA THR A 156 -2.80 10.87 10.81
C THR A 156 -1.83 10.09 9.99
N TRP A 157 -1.65 10.49 8.74
CA TRP A 157 -0.69 9.84 7.89
C TRP A 157 0.44 10.81 7.61
N GLU A 158 1.68 10.39 7.81
CA GLU A 158 2.84 11.20 7.50
C GLU A 158 3.00 11.31 5.97
N GLU A 159 3.08 12.54 5.47
CA GLU A 159 3.57 12.81 4.13
C GLU A 159 5.11 12.75 4.20
N LEU A 160 5.74 11.85 3.45
CA LEU A 160 7.19 11.87 3.33
C LEU A 160 7.60 13.09 2.49
N ASP A 161 8.15 14.10 3.17
CA ASP A 161 8.76 15.29 2.55
C ASP A 161 9.99 14.86 1.74
N LEU A 162 9.80 14.60 0.45
CA LEU A 162 10.85 14.26 -0.52
C LEU A 162 11.84 15.41 -0.81
N GLU A 163 11.71 16.56 -0.13
CA GLU A 163 12.56 17.75 -0.34
C GLU A 163 13.88 17.72 0.47
N ALA A 164 14.14 16.71 1.30
CA ALA A 164 15.28 16.73 2.23
C ALA A 164 16.64 16.21 1.69
N GLU A 165 16.73 15.65 0.48
CA GLU A 165 17.99 15.10 -0.07
C GLU A 165 18.51 15.81 -1.34
N SER A 166 18.25 17.12 -1.50
CA SER A 166 18.86 17.92 -2.57
C SER A 166 19.94 18.92 -2.11
N GLU A 167 20.64 18.67 -0.99
CA GLU A 167 21.82 19.47 -0.57
C GLU A 167 23.16 18.80 -0.89
#